data_AF-A0A9E3N754-F1
#
_entry.id   AF-A0A9E3N754-F1
#
_cell.length_a   1.000
_cell.length_b   1.000
_cell.length_c   1.000
_cell.angle_alpha   90.00
_cell.angle_beta   90.00
_cell.angle_gamma   90.00
#
_symmetry.space_group_name_H-M   'P 1'
#
loop_
_entity.id
_entity.type
_entity.pdbx_description
1 polymer ?
#
loop_
_entity_poly.entity_id
_entity_poly.type
_entity_poly.pdbx_seq_one_letter_code
_entity_poly.pdbx_strand_id
1 'polypeptide(L)'
;MKSLILACCLFFMGLAHAAGIDPVLAQQVNLFMDGWHDDAAHARMRYFDKMAPDGVYIGTDRDELWQRDAFREWGRKYFEGRQAAWVFRPTRRNLYATPDGSLIWFDELLDTQNMGHCMASGVIRRTVAGFEIVHYQLSLAVPNEVAKQVIGVVKAAEAEPAAAPAPAPAPAPAPAPVPVSK
;
A
#
# COMPACT_ATOMS: atom_id res chain seq x y z
N MET A 1 -33.18 54.63 -17.26
CA MET A 1 -32.05 54.47 -18.21
C MET A 1 -30.76 54.85 -17.47
N LYS A 2 -29.68 54.06 -17.62
CA LYS A 2 -28.50 53.91 -16.73
C LYS A 2 -28.68 52.73 -15.74
N SER A 3 -29.05 51.54 -16.23
CA SER A 3 -28.10 50.49 -16.66
C SER A 3 -27.15 50.14 -15.50
N LEU A 4 -27.53 49.28 -14.55
CA LEU A 4 -27.62 47.82 -14.71
C LEU A 4 -26.31 47.17 -15.21
N ILE A 5 -25.15 47.62 -14.71
CA ILE A 5 -23.86 46.95 -14.92
C ILE A 5 -23.04 47.03 -13.62
N LEU A 6 -23.46 46.29 -12.59
CA LEU A 6 -22.59 46.06 -11.42
C LEU A 6 -22.93 44.73 -10.72
N ALA A 7 -23.23 43.69 -11.50
CA ALA A 7 -23.59 42.38 -10.99
C ALA A 7 -23.00 41.23 -11.84
N CYS A 8 -21.75 41.35 -12.30
CA CYS A 8 -21.12 40.30 -13.12
C CYS A 8 -19.64 39.99 -12.79
N CYS A 9 -19.10 40.44 -11.64
CA CYS A 9 -17.66 40.27 -11.37
C CYS A 9 -17.28 39.49 -10.10
N LEU A 10 -18.21 38.87 -9.36
CA LEU A 10 -17.85 38.16 -8.13
C LEU A 10 -18.52 36.79 -7.98
N PHE A 11 -18.54 36.01 -9.06
CA PHE A 11 -18.86 34.58 -8.99
C PHE A 11 -17.90 33.73 -9.83
N PHE A 12 -16.61 34.04 -9.76
CA PHE A 12 -15.55 33.04 -9.97
C PHE A 12 -14.92 32.73 -8.61
N MET A 13 -15.75 32.31 -7.65
CA MET A 13 -15.22 31.46 -6.57
C MET A 13 -14.88 30.15 -7.26
N GLY A 14 -13.62 30.03 -7.68
CA GLY A 14 -13.11 28.84 -8.32
C GLY A 14 -13.50 27.65 -7.47
N LEU A 15 -14.22 26.71 -8.07
CA LEU A 15 -14.16 25.34 -7.62
C LEU A 15 -12.68 25.00 -7.60
N ALA A 16 -12.09 25.02 -6.40
CA ALA A 16 -10.91 24.23 -6.12
C ALA A 16 -11.36 22.79 -6.39
N HIS A 17 -11.28 22.37 -7.66
CA HIS A 17 -11.19 20.97 -7.98
C HIS A 17 -10.04 20.52 -7.10
N ALA A 18 -10.33 19.66 -6.11
CA ALA A 18 -9.29 18.85 -5.53
C ALA A 18 -8.61 18.19 -6.73
N ALA A 19 -7.45 18.72 -7.13
CA ALA A 19 -6.80 18.27 -8.34
C ALA A 19 -6.51 16.79 -8.09
N GLY A 20 -7.21 15.93 -8.81
CA GLY A 20 -6.88 14.51 -8.83
C GLY A 20 -5.42 14.35 -9.22
N ILE A 21 -4.82 13.22 -8.87
CA ILE A 21 -3.45 12.90 -9.27
C ILE A 21 -3.27 13.16 -10.79
N ASP A 22 -2.13 13.74 -11.16
CA ASP A 22 -1.79 13.95 -12.58
C ASP A 22 -1.95 12.63 -13.37
N PRO A 23 -2.68 12.61 -14.51
CA PRO A 23 -2.98 11.37 -15.22
C PRO A 23 -1.74 10.60 -15.68
N VAL A 24 -0.65 11.29 -16.03
CA VAL A 24 0.60 10.64 -16.44
C VAL A 24 1.26 9.99 -15.24
N LEU A 25 1.35 10.70 -14.12
CA LEU A 25 1.84 10.15 -12.85
C LEU A 25 0.99 8.95 -12.42
N ALA A 26 -0.34 9.04 -12.51
CA ALA A 26 -1.26 7.96 -12.17
C ALA A 26 -1.00 6.70 -13.02
N GLN A 27 -0.78 6.85 -14.33
CA GLN A 27 -0.45 5.74 -15.21
C GLN A 27 0.89 5.09 -14.83
N GLN A 28 1.91 5.89 -14.53
CA GLN A 28 3.22 5.41 -14.11
C GLN A 28 3.15 4.61 -12.80
N VAL A 29 2.40 5.11 -11.82
CA VAL A 29 2.21 4.45 -10.53
C VAL A 29 1.42 3.15 -10.71
N ASN A 30 0.39 3.13 -11.55
CA ASN A 30 -0.34 1.89 -11.85
C ASN A 30 0.58 0.82 -12.45
N LEU A 31 1.40 1.17 -13.44
CA LEU A 31 2.37 0.24 -14.03
C LEU A 31 3.39 -0.28 -13.02
N PHE A 32 3.85 0.60 -12.12
CA PHE A 32 4.76 0.22 -11.04
C PHE A 32 4.10 -0.80 -10.09
N MET A 33 2.88 -0.53 -9.63
CA MET A 33 2.13 -1.40 -8.72
C MET A 33 1.75 -2.73 -9.38
N ASP A 34 1.28 -2.70 -10.63
CA ASP A 34 0.94 -3.92 -11.38
C ASP A 34 2.18 -4.78 -11.60
N GLY A 35 3.32 -4.15 -11.90
CA GLY A 35 4.60 -4.86 -11.98
C GLY A 35 5.03 -5.45 -10.63
N TRP A 36 4.75 -4.79 -9.51
CA TRP A 36 5.08 -5.31 -8.18
C TRP A 36 4.25 -6.56 -7.87
N HIS A 37 2.95 -6.52 -8.14
CA HIS A 37 2.07 -7.70 -8.04
C HIS A 37 2.50 -8.83 -8.99
N ASP A 38 2.90 -8.49 -10.21
CA ASP A 38 3.40 -9.47 -11.19
C ASP A 38 4.69 -10.17 -10.72
N ASP A 39 5.57 -9.46 -10.02
CA ASP A 39 6.79 -10.05 -9.45
C ASP A 39 6.48 -11.05 -8.34
N ALA A 40 5.49 -10.77 -7.48
CA ALA A 40 5.02 -11.74 -6.48
C ALA A 40 4.35 -12.96 -7.15
N ALA A 41 3.52 -12.72 -8.17
CA ALA A 41 2.79 -13.77 -8.87
C ALA A 41 3.73 -14.76 -9.58
N HIS A 42 4.94 -14.32 -9.95
CA HIS A 42 5.96 -15.13 -10.61
C HIS A 42 7.21 -15.39 -9.74
N ALA A 43 7.08 -15.21 -8.43
CA ALA A 43 8.14 -15.54 -7.46
C ALA A 43 9.49 -14.87 -7.75
N ARG A 44 9.48 -13.63 -8.27
CA ARG A 44 10.70 -12.88 -8.63
C ARG A 44 11.20 -12.05 -7.44
N MET A 45 12.45 -12.27 -7.04
CA MET A 45 13.05 -11.59 -5.87
C MET A 45 13.09 -10.06 -5.99
N ARG A 46 13.05 -9.50 -7.21
CA ARG A 46 12.94 -8.05 -7.44
C ARG A 46 11.64 -7.43 -6.89
N TYR A 47 10.68 -8.26 -6.47
CA TYR A 47 9.53 -7.85 -5.66
C TYR A 47 9.95 -7.02 -4.44
N PHE A 48 10.98 -7.49 -3.71
CA PHE A 48 11.48 -6.80 -2.53
C PHE A 48 12.29 -5.56 -2.88
N ASP A 49 12.93 -5.54 -4.05
CA ASP A 49 13.76 -4.41 -4.51
C ASP A 49 12.91 -3.16 -4.88
N LYS A 50 11.59 -3.34 -5.07
CA LYS A 50 10.63 -2.23 -5.27
C LYS A 50 10.21 -1.56 -3.96
N MET A 51 10.55 -2.14 -2.82
CA MET A 51 10.41 -1.48 -1.53
C MET A 51 11.67 -0.70 -1.19
N ALA A 52 11.48 0.47 -0.59
CA ALA A 52 12.57 1.30 -0.11
C ALA A 52 13.38 0.56 0.97
N PRO A 53 14.68 0.83 1.13
CA PRO A 53 15.48 0.26 2.22
C PRO A 53 14.89 0.51 3.61
N ASP A 54 14.23 1.65 3.80
CA ASP A 54 13.46 2.04 5.00
C ASP A 54 11.99 1.62 4.95
N GLY A 55 11.62 0.75 4.01
CA GLY A 55 10.25 0.36 3.73
C GLY A 55 9.67 -0.60 4.76
N VAL A 56 8.40 -0.38 5.11
CA VAL A 56 7.62 -1.22 6.02
C VAL A 56 6.56 -2.03 5.28
N TYR A 57 6.44 -3.32 5.62
CA TYR A 57 5.36 -4.20 5.20
C TYR A 57 4.58 -4.68 6.43
N ILE A 58 3.28 -4.42 6.45
CA ILE A 58 2.34 -4.93 7.45
C ILE A 58 1.48 -5.99 6.78
N GLY A 59 1.55 -7.21 7.31
CA GLY A 59 0.79 -8.34 6.79
C GLY A 59 -0.60 -8.43 7.42
N THR A 60 -1.26 -9.57 7.21
CA THR A 60 -2.63 -9.80 7.70
C THR A 60 -2.68 -10.30 9.13
N ASP A 61 -1.59 -10.91 9.62
CA ASP A 61 -1.48 -11.37 11.01
C ASP A 61 -1.07 -10.21 11.93
N ARG A 62 -1.55 -10.23 13.19
CA ARG A 62 -1.35 -9.15 14.16
C ARG A 62 0.11 -8.88 14.49
N ASP A 63 0.98 -9.89 14.35
CA ASP A 63 2.40 -9.80 14.66
C ASP A 63 3.23 -9.46 13.40
N GLU A 64 2.60 -9.40 12.21
CA GLU A 64 3.30 -9.09 10.96
C GLU A 64 3.55 -7.58 10.80
N LEU A 65 4.68 -7.13 11.34
CA LEU A 65 5.26 -5.83 11.07
C LEU A 65 6.73 -6.01 10.66
N TRP A 66 7.02 -5.80 9.39
CA TRP A 66 8.32 -6.14 8.81
C TRP A 66 9.02 -4.92 8.22
N GLN A 67 10.32 -4.84 8.49
CA GLN A 67 11.24 -4.02 7.70
C GLN A 67 11.62 -4.78 6.43
N ARG A 68 11.83 -4.08 5.31
CA ARG A 68 12.05 -4.69 4.00
C ARG A 68 13.05 -5.84 4.01
N ASP A 69 14.24 -5.66 4.58
CA ASP A 69 15.29 -6.67 4.49
C ASP A 69 14.95 -7.93 5.29
N ALA A 70 14.28 -7.75 6.43
CA ALA A 70 13.82 -8.85 7.25
C ALA A 70 12.63 -9.58 6.59
N PHE A 71 11.72 -8.81 5.95
CA PHE A 71 10.65 -9.36 5.13
C PHE A 71 11.19 -10.17 3.95
N ARG A 72 12.20 -9.63 3.26
CA ARG A 72 12.88 -10.28 2.14
C ARG A 72 13.48 -11.61 2.55
N GLU A 73 14.23 -11.63 3.66
CA GLU A 73 14.86 -12.85 4.16
C GLU A 73 13.83 -13.91 4.55
N TRP A 74 12.80 -13.54 5.32
CA TRP A 74 11.71 -14.45 5.66
C TRP A 74 10.94 -14.93 4.43
N GLY A 75 10.74 -14.03 3.46
CA GLY A 75 9.98 -14.24 2.24
C GLY A 75 10.65 -15.19 1.24
N ARG A 76 11.98 -15.36 1.31
CA ARG A 76 12.75 -16.20 0.37
C ARG A 76 12.15 -17.58 0.15
N LYS A 77 11.67 -18.23 1.22
CA LYS A 77 11.07 -19.59 1.16
C LYS A 77 9.82 -19.68 0.27
N TYR A 78 9.17 -18.55 0.01
CA TYR A 78 8.00 -18.44 -0.88
C TYR A 78 8.38 -18.05 -2.32
N PHE A 79 9.59 -17.54 -2.55
CA PHE A 79 10.05 -17.07 -3.86
C PHE A 79 11.03 -18.06 -4.51
N GLU A 80 12.03 -18.52 -3.76
CA GLU A 80 13.12 -19.32 -4.30
C GLU A 80 12.67 -20.75 -4.64
N GLY A 81 12.92 -21.17 -5.89
CA GLY A 81 12.50 -22.48 -6.39
C GLY A 81 10.98 -22.62 -6.56
N ARG A 82 10.22 -21.53 -6.51
CA ARG A 82 8.76 -21.51 -6.69
C ARG A 82 8.39 -20.89 -8.04
N GLN A 83 7.23 -21.27 -8.57
CA GLN A 83 6.65 -20.70 -9.79
C GLN A 83 5.76 -19.49 -9.50
N ALA A 84 5.22 -19.40 -8.27
CA ALA A 84 4.40 -18.31 -7.77
C ALA A 84 4.57 -18.21 -6.25
N ALA A 85 4.53 -16.98 -5.72
CA ALA A 85 4.49 -16.73 -4.28
C ALA A 85 3.07 -16.28 -3.88
N TRP A 86 2.71 -15.05 -4.24
CA TRP A 86 1.43 -14.44 -3.89
C TRP A 86 0.79 -13.83 -5.14
N VAL A 87 -0.47 -14.15 -5.40
CA VAL A 87 -1.22 -13.64 -6.55
C VAL A 87 -2.24 -12.61 -6.08
N PHE A 88 -1.96 -11.36 -6.37
CA PHE A 88 -2.83 -10.21 -6.08
C PHE A 88 -3.40 -9.66 -7.39
N ARG A 89 -4.73 -9.67 -7.52
CA ARG A 89 -5.42 -9.11 -8.70
C ARG A 89 -6.16 -7.84 -8.29
N PRO A 90 -5.68 -6.64 -8.64
CA PRO A 90 -6.38 -5.41 -8.30
C PRO A 90 -7.72 -5.34 -9.06
N THR A 91 -8.82 -5.18 -8.32
CA THR A 91 -10.16 -4.94 -8.88
C THR A 91 -10.56 -3.47 -8.79
N ARG A 92 -9.92 -2.73 -7.88
CA ARG A 92 -10.02 -1.28 -7.73
C ARG A 92 -8.69 -0.76 -7.20
N ARG A 93 -8.20 0.36 -7.73
CA ARG A 93 -7.10 1.12 -7.15
C ARG A 93 -7.41 2.62 -7.20
N ASN A 94 -7.31 3.28 -6.05
CA ASN A 94 -7.39 4.72 -5.92
C ASN A 94 -5.98 5.26 -5.70
N LEU A 95 -5.66 6.39 -6.34
CA LEU A 95 -4.35 7.03 -6.25
C LEU A 95 -4.50 8.49 -5.83
N TYR A 96 -3.57 8.91 -4.99
CA TYR A 96 -3.49 10.26 -4.45
C TYR A 96 -2.02 10.68 -4.42
N ALA A 97 -1.76 11.98 -4.54
CA ALA A 97 -0.39 12.48 -4.49
C ALA A 97 -0.32 13.86 -3.84
N THR A 98 0.87 14.20 -3.33
CA THR A 98 1.22 15.57 -3.01
C THR A 98 1.21 16.44 -4.28
N PRO A 99 1.03 17.78 -4.17
CA PRO A 99 0.98 18.65 -5.35
C PRO A 99 2.23 18.57 -6.25
N ASP A 100 3.39 18.27 -5.67
CA ASP A 100 4.66 18.08 -6.38
C ASP A 100 4.88 16.64 -6.88
N GLY A 101 3.98 15.71 -6.57
CA GLY A 101 4.05 14.30 -6.94
C GLY A 101 5.22 13.54 -6.31
N SER A 102 5.83 14.06 -5.24
CA SER A 102 6.97 13.42 -4.56
C SER A 102 6.55 12.25 -3.66
N LEU A 103 5.37 12.35 -3.04
CA LEU A 103 4.72 11.28 -2.28
C LEU A 103 3.38 10.94 -2.90
N ILE A 104 3.13 9.64 -3.04
CA ILE A 104 1.90 9.07 -3.56
C ILE A 104 1.36 8.11 -2.50
N TRP A 105 0.07 8.09 -2.27
CA TRP A 105 -0.57 7.04 -1.48
C TRP A 105 -1.72 6.42 -2.25
N PHE A 106 -2.03 5.18 -1.91
CA PHE A 106 -3.03 4.41 -2.61
C PHE A 106 -3.82 3.54 -1.64
N ASP A 107 -5.02 3.18 -2.06
CA ASP A 107 -5.76 2.03 -1.57
C ASP A 107 -6.17 1.17 -2.76
N GLU A 108 -6.13 -0.15 -2.59
CA GLU A 108 -6.59 -1.09 -3.59
C GLU A 108 -7.39 -2.23 -2.97
N LEU A 109 -8.43 -2.64 -3.68
CA LEU A 109 -9.13 -3.89 -3.42
C LEU A 109 -8.52 -4.96 -4.30
N LEU A 110 -8.09 -6.05 -3.67
CA LEU A 110 -7.42 -7.17 -4.30
C LEU A 110 -8.31 -8.39 -4.25
N ASP A 111 -8.41 -9.10 -5.37
CA ASP A 111 -8.88 -10.48 -5.40
C ASP A 111 -7.68 -11.42 -5.30
N THR A 112 -7.73 -12.33 -4.33
CA THR A 112 -6.63 -13.26 -4.03
C THR A 112 -7.18 -14.68 -3.89
N GLN A 113 -6.46 -15.65 -4.44
CA GLN A 113 -6.96 -17.02 -4.51
C GLN A 113 -7.03 -17.70 -3.12
N ASN A 114 -6.06 -17.43 -2.25
CA ASN A 114 -5.92 -18.15 -0.98
C ASN A 114 -6.44 -17.36 0.23
N MET A 115 -6.56 -16.04 0.14
CA MET A 115 -7.02 -15.19 1.26
C MET A 115 -8.41 -14.58 1.00
N GLY A 116 -8.98 -14.77 -0.20
CA GLY A 116 -10.18 -14.07 -0.63
C GLY A 116 -9.89 -12.59 -0.91
N HIS A 117 -10.89 -11.72 -0.74
CA HIS A 117 -10.69 -10.29 -0.95
C HIS A 117 -9.82 -9.68 0.14
N CYS A 118 -8.81 -8.93 -0.29
CA CYS A 118 -7.96 -8.15 0.60
C CYS A 118 -8.10 -6.66 0.26
N MET A 119 -8.03 -5.82 1.29
CA MET A 119 -7.76 -4.40 1.12
C MET A 119 -6.28 -4.16 1.38
N ALA A 120 -5.64 -3.42 0.49
CA ALA A 120 -4.29 -2.94 0.71
C ALA A 120 -4.26 -1.42 0.64
N SER A 121 -3.36 -0.82 1.42
CA SER A 121 -3.01 0.58 1.31
C SER A 121 -1.51 0.76 1.43
N GLY A 122 -0.99 1.82 0.84
CA GLY A 122 0.44 2.05 0.87
C GLY A 122 0.84 3.46 0.49
N VAL A 123 2.14 3.71 0.67
CA VAL A 123 2.79 4.97 0.36
C VAL A 123 4.00 4.67 -0.54
N ILE A 124 4.11 5.46 -1.61
CA ILE A 124 5.17 5.40 -2.60
C ILE A 124 5.92 6.72 -2.57
N ARG A 125 7.24 6.63 -2.54
CA ARG A 125 8.15 7.76 -2.70
C ARG A 125 8.66 7.80 -4.14
N ARG A 126 8.59 8.97 -4.77
CA ARG A 126 9.23 9.21 -6.06
C ARG A 126 10.66 9.67 -5.84
N THR A 127 11.59 8.98 -6.47
CA THR A 127 13.03 9.28 -6.43
C THR A 127 13.52 9.64 -7.83
N VAL A 128 14.78 10.06 -7.93
CA VAL A 128 15.46 10.24 -9.22
C VAL A 128 15.58 8.94 -10.02
N ALA A 129 15.57 7.79 -9.35
CA ALA A 129 15.71 6.47 -9.96
C ALA A 129 14.37 5.81 -10.32
N GLY A 130 13.24 6.40 -9.94
CA GLY A 130 11.90 5.83 -10.12
C GLY A 130 11.09 5.82 -8.83
N PHE A 131 10.17 4.87 -8.71
CA PHE A 131 9.28 4.73 -7.56
C PHE A 131 9.77 3.65 -6.61
N GLU A 132 9.52 3.84 -5.31
CA GLU A 132 9.73 2.84 -4.28
C GLU A 132 8.58 2.86 -3.26
N ILE A 133 8.21 1.69 -2.76
CA ILE A 133 7.19 1.54 -1.71
C ILE A 133 7.87 1.76 -0.36
N VAL A 134 7.44 2.79 0.37
CA VAL A 134 7.95 3.09 1.72
C VAL A 134 7.05 2.52 2.82
N HIS A 135 5.78 2.26 2.51
CA HIS A 135 4.85 1.61 3.42
C HIS A 135 3.83 0.79 2.63
N TYR A 136 3.51 -0.40 3.12
CA TYR A 136 2.43 -1.24 2.61
C TYR A 136 1.72 -1.94 3.75
N GLN A 137 0.39 -1.96 3.74
CA GLN A 137 -0.43 -2.71 4.68
C GLN A 137 -1.45 -3.54 3.92
N LEU A 138 -1.52 -4.83 4.23
CA LEU A 138 -2.50 -5.77 3.72
C LEU A 138 -3.49 -6.17 4.81
N SER A 139 -4.77 -6.27 4.49
CA SER A 139 -5.79 -6.73 5.44
C SER A 139 -6.87 -7.54 4.72
N LEU A 140 -7.43 -8.54 5.41
CA LEU A 140 -8.60 -9.26 4.91
C LEU A 140 -9.80 -8.31 4.86
N ALA A 141 -10.49 -8.25 3.72
CA ALA A 141 -11.67 -7.41 3.54
C ALA A 141 -12.92 -8.12 4.11
N VAL A 142 -13.05 -8.14 5.43
CA VAL A 142 -14.15 -8.81 6.13
C VAL A 142 -15.48 -8.07 5.90
N PRO A 143 -16.51 -8.72 5.33
CA PRO A 143 -17.83 -8.11 5.20
C PRO A 143 -18.43 -7.80 6.57
N ASN A 144 -19.07 -6.63 6.69
CA ASN A 144 -19.62 -6.15 7.97
C ASN A 144 -20.67 -7.11 8.54
N GLU A 145 -21.42 -7.79 7.69
CA GLU A 145 -22.48 -8.73 8.04
C GLU A 145 -21.94 -9.95 8.81
N VAL A 146 -20.68 -10.34 8.57
CA VAL A 146 -20.03 -11.50 9.20
C VAL A 146 -18.98 -11.11 10.25
N ALA A 147 -18.72 -9.82 10.46
CA ALA A 147 -17.66 -9.32 11.34
C ALA A 147 -17.73 -9.91 12.76
N LYS A 148 -18.92 -10.05 13.34
CA LYS A 148 -19.10 -10.66 14.68
C LYS A 148 -18.63 -12.11 14.74
N GLN A 149 -18.84 -12.89 13.67
CA GLN A 149 -18.42 -14.29 13.61
C GLN A 149 -16.89 -14.38 13.53
N VAL A 150 -16.27 -13.55 12.68
CA VAL A 150 -14.81 -13.47 12.55
C VAL A 150 -14.17 -13.08 13.88
N ILE A 151 -14.70 -12.08 14.58
CA ILE A 151 -14.23 -11.68 15.92
C ILE A 151 -14.27 -12.87 16.90
N GLY A 152 -15.32 -13.70 16.84
CA GLY A 152 -15.44 -14.90 17.66
C GLY A 152 -14.34 -15.94 17.37
N VAL A 153 -14.09 -16.22 16.08
CA VAL A 153 -13.04 -17.15 15.63
C VAL A 153 -11.66 -16.68 16.04
N VAL A 154 -11.33 -15.40 15.81
CA VAL A 154 -10.04 -14.81 16.17
C VAL A 154 -9.80 -14.91 17.67
N LYS A 155 -10.79 -14.53 18.50
CA LYS A 155 -10.67 -14.63 19.96
C LYS A 155 -10.44 -16.06 20.45
N ALA A 156 -11.09 -17.04 19.82
CA ALA A 156 -10.90 -18.44 20.17
C ALA A 156 -9.48 -18.91 19.84
N ALA A 157 -8.98 -18.56 18.64
CA ALA A 157 -7.62 -18.90 18.21
C ALA A 157 -6.54 -18.25 19.09
N GLU A 158 -6.75 -17.00 19.52
CA GLU A 158 -5.81 -16.28 20.39
C GLU A 158 -5.85 -16.73 21.86
N ALA A 159 -6.91 -17.43 22.28
CA ALA A 159 -7.05 -17.93 23.65
C ALA A 159 -6.36 -19.30 23.87
N GLU A 160 -6.09 -20.05 22.80
CA GLU A 160 -5.25 -21.24 22.89
C GLU A 160 -3.79 -20.82 23.15
N PRO A 161 -3.05 -21.48 24.06
CA PRO A 161 -1.64 -21.18 24.25
C PRO A 161 -0.90 -21.44 22.94
N ALA A 162 -0.52 -20.34 22.27
CA ALA A 162 0.04 -20.38 20.94
C ALA A 162 1.26 -21.31 20.88
N ALA A 163 1.33 -22.16 19.85
CA ALA A 163 2.62 -22.56 19.33
C ALA A 163 3.38 -21.26 19.02
N ALA A 164 4.60 -21.11 19.56
CA ALA A 164 5.32 -19.84 19.50
C ALA A 164 5.24 -19.24 18.10
N PRO A 165 4.73 -18.00 17.93
CA PRO A 165 4.66 -17.37 16.63
C PRO A 165 6.06 -17.38 16.02
N ALA A 166 6.15 -17.60 14.71
CA ALA A 166 7.41 -17.36 14.02
C ALA A 166 7.78 -15.90 14.31
N PRO A 167 8.91 -15.62 14.99
CA PRO A 167 9.16 -14.29 15.49
C PRO A 167 9.22 -13.33 14.32
N ALA A 168 8.31 -12.36 14.28
CA ALA A 168 8.55 -11.17 13.50
C ALA A 168 9.85 -10.55 14.05
N PRO A 169 10.85 -10.29 13.20
CA PRO A 169 12.10 -9.70 13.61
C PRO A 169 11.80 -8.36 14.26
N ALA A 170 12.50 -8.06 15.34
CA ALA A 170 12.35 -6.80 16.06
C ALA A 170 12.38 -5.63 15.05
N PRO A 171 11.48 -4.63 15.18
CA PRO A 171 11.49 -3.48 14.30
C PRO A 171 12.89 -2.86 14.32
N ALA A 172 13.47 -2.67 13.13
CA ALA A 172 14.73 -1.93 13.02
C ALA A 172 14.55 -0.54 13.66
N PRO A 173 15.62 0.04 14.24
CA PRO A 173 15.56 1.40 14.75
C PRO A 173 15.00 2.34 13.68
N ALA A 174 14.15 3.28 14.10
CA ALA A 174 13.54 4.26 13.21
C ALA A 174 14.60 4.89 12.29
N PRO A 175 14.30 5.11 11.00
CA PRO A 175 15.23 5.77 10.10
C PRO A 175 15.62 7.12 10.69
N ALA A 176 16.92 7.44 10.64
CA ALA A 176 17.41 8.72 11.10
C ALA A 176 16.65 9.84 10.37
N PRO A 177 16.29 10.94 11.06
CA PRO A 177 15.56 12.02 10.43
C PRO A 177 16.31 12.50 9.18
N VAL A 178 15.64 12.48 8.04
CA VAL A 178 16.18 13.00 6.78
C VAL A 178 16.53 14.47 7.02
N PRO A 179 17.77 14.91 6.79
CA PRO A 179 18.13 16.31 6.96
C PRO A 179 17.28 17.16 6.02
N VAL A 180 16.48 18.03 6.60
CA VAL A 180 15.74 19.05 5.86
C VAL A 180 16.76 20.05 5.32
N SER A 181 17.04 20.00 4.02
CA SER A 181 17.81 21.04 3.36
C SER A 181 17.08 22.38 3.55
N LYS A 182 17.74 23.32 4.24
CA LYS A 182 17.30 24.71 4.37
C LYS A 182 17.49 25.46 3.07
#